data_AF-A0A2L0TWU3-F1
#
_entry.id   AF-A0A2L0TWU3-F1
#
_cell.length_a   1.000
_cell.length_b   1.000
_cell.length_c   1.000
_cell.angle_alpha   90.00
_cell.angle_beta   90.00
_cell.angle_gamma   90.00
#
_symmetry.space_group_name_H-M   'P 1'
#
loop_
_entity.id
_entity.type
_entity.pdbx_description
1 polymer ?
#
loop_
_entity_poly.entity_id
_entity_poly.type
_entity_poly.pdbx_seq_one_letter_code
_entity_poly.pdbx_strand_id
1 'polypeptide(L)'
;MRISTLKRCGKALSRVLFRLLADRSLPLEETPTRRHIVVPRWDAKLGDAIVSSFFFREAARMNMRVTVITVAELVPLHQQVFGVERVVVTSANPGVVELIRLVRQLGPVDTVVHLVCKLQPAEILFIRLLRPASLYSLDDDLRCVNRKCGAVTAGLNVMERYRHVLQALGAQTVNSDYIVPLPAELPAPDAAPQILFNPWASREDKSLSLSCATVTLRAIAAEFPAHRIGILYGPASREQANRLEAAVSCANVIRVANIATPADVAGYLCRAQVVISIDTAIVHLAVGLKKRLIAIYPGSPEVANPWLPPASALTEVIYSPQPASAAVGGKKAMNHFSLPLLLDALRERVVPTSHRADRLSLRAQIVPGLGVATGTLARQLPLIAQDFPEVADCFPGTLNLKLELPLEVTRPDHRTSPLAWTPSGRTREVFDLLRIELEFAHFPAPVTAWLYVAHCSPHRATPTLHEVIAPQLAIGDVRQCRIHLPSGAVGVVADVHQASSSISRSLSSSQ
;
A
#
# COMPACT_ATOMS: atom_id res chain seq x y z
N MET A 1 -39.58 0.38 10.83
CA MET A 1 -39.42 1.79 10.38
C MET A 1 -39.60 2.82 11.51
N ARG A 2 -40.55 2.66 12.44
CA ARG A 2 -40.76 3.63 13.56
C ARG A 2 -39.59 3.75 14.56
N ILE A 3 -38.95 2.64 14.95
CA ILE A 3 -37.86 2.63 15.95
C ILE A 3 -36.58 3.36 15.46
N SER A 4 -36.25 3.26 14.17
CA SER A 4 -35.09 3.93 13.59
C SER A 4 -35.25 5.44 13.50
N THR A 5 -36.46 5.92 13.24
CA THR A 5 -36.78 7.35 13.15
C THR A 5 -36.77 8.01 14.53
N LEU A 6 -37.36 7.36 15.55
CA LEU A 6 -37.28 7.80 16.95
C LEU A 6 -35.83 7.89 17.46
N LYS A 7 -34.97 6.91 17.15
CA LYS A 7 -33.54 6.97 17.49
C LYS A 7 -32.80 8.10 16.78
N ARG A 8 -33.13 8.41 15.52
CA ARG A 8 -32.54 9.55 14.78
C ARG A 8 -32.99 10.90 15.35
N CYS A 9 -34.29 11.04 15.66
CA CYS A 9 -34.83 12.25 16.30
C CYS A 9 -34.20 12.48 17.69
N GLY A 10 -34.04 11.43 18.50
CA GLY A 10 -33.37 11.52 19.79
C GLY A 10 -31.91 11.98 19.69
N LYS A 11 -31.15 11.48 18.71
CA LYS A 11 -29.77 11.94 18.45
C LYS A 11 -29.71 13.39 18.00
N ALA A 12 -30.62 13.81 17.12
CA ALA A 12 -30.68 15.19 16.65
C ALA A 12 -31.01 16.16 17.79
N LEU A 13 -32.02 15.82 18.62
CA LEU A 13 -32.40 16.61 19.79
C LEU A 13 -31.27 16.69 20.82
N SER A 14 -30.63 15.55 21.12
CA SER A 14 -29.47 15.48 22.01
C SER A 14 -28.32 16.37 21.48
N ARG A 15 -28.05 16.35 20.18
CA ARG A 15 -27.04 17.23 19.59
C ARG A 15 -27.40 18.72 19.76
N VAL A 16 -28.65 19.11 19.55
CA VAL A 16 -29.09 20.49 19.78
C VAL A 16 -28.85 20.90 21.24
N LEU A 17 -29.22 20.05 22.20
CA LEU A 17 -28.99 20.30 23.62
C LEU A 17 -27.48 20.49 23.92
N PHE A 18 -26.63 19.60 23.41
CA PHE A 18 -25.19 19.70 23.64
C PHE A 18 -24.54 20.90 22.93
N ARG A 19 -25.10 21.37 21.81
CA ARG A 19 -24.68 22.66 21.24
C ARG A 19 -24.98 23.81 22.21
N LEU A 20 -26.14 23.82 22.86
CA LEU A 20 -26.46 24.88 23.83
C LEU A 20 -25.59 24.81 25.09
N LEU A 21 -25.33 23.59 25.60
CA LEU A 21 -24.62 23.40 26.86
C LEU A 21 -23.09 23.47 26.72
N ALA A 22 -22.52 22.87 25.67
CA ALA A 22 -21.09 22.57 25.57
C ALA A 22 -20.37 23.24 24.40
N ASP A 23 -21.06 23.68 23.34
CA ASP A 23 -20.42 24.36 22.20
C ASP A 23 -20.05 25.81 22.57
N ARG A 24 -18.76 26.02 22.87
CA ARG A 24 -18.19 27.31 23.28
C ARG A 24 -16.99 27.63 22.41
N SER A 25 -16.80 28.89 22.06
CA SER A 25 -15.61 29.34 21.34
C SER A 25 -14.35 28.97 22.13
N LEU A 26 -13.33 28.50 21.40
CA LEU A 26 -12.03 28.18 21.97
C LEU A 26 -11.21 29.47 22.17
N PRO A 27 -10.33 29.51 23.18
CA PRO A 27 -9.44 30.65 23.38
C PRO A 27 -8.48 30.80 22.20
N LEU A 28 -8.13 32.05 21.88
CA LEU A 28 -7.02 32.35 20.98
C LEU A 28 -5.76 32.39 21.84
N GLU A 29 -4.89 31.39 21.69
CA GLU A 29 -3.61 31.33 22.40
C GLU A 29 -2.43 31.37 21.43
N GLU A 30 -1.30 31.86 21.95
CA GLU A 30 -0.04 31.89 21.23
C GLU A 30 0.44 30.47 20.93
N THR A 31 1.20 30.35 19.85
CA THR A 31 1.62 29.05 19.33
C THR A 31 2.82 28.52 20.13
N PRO A 32 2.71 27.36 20.80
CA PRO A 32 3.84 26.80 21.55
C PRO A 32 4.93 26.25 20.63
N THR A 33 6.15 26.14 21.18
CA THR A 33 7.35 25.65 20.47
C THR A 33 7.26 24.19 20.04
N ARG A 34 6.59 23.33 20.83
CA ARG A 34 6.26 21.94 20.47
C ARG A 34 4.77 21.71 20.66
N ARG A 35 4.03 21.57 19.55
CA ARG A 35 2.56 21.36 19.60
C ARG A 35 2.21 19.92 19.97
N HIS A 36 1.36 19.75 20.97
CA HIS A 36 0.66 18.50 21.30
C HIS A 36 -0.66 18.42 20.51
N ILE A 37 -0.71 17.46 19.59
CA ILE A 37 -1.86 17.16 18.76
C ILE A 37 -2.58 15.92 19.27
N VAL A 38 -3.90 16.00 19.40
CA VAL A 38 -4.77 14.85 19.69
C VAL A 38 -5.62 14.52 18.48
N VAL A 39 -5.63 13.24 18.10
CA VAL A 39 -6.46 12.71 17.01
C VAL A 39 -7.42 11.65 17.56
N PRO A 40 -8.70 11.97 17.78
CA PRO A 40 -9.70 11.00 18.20
C PRO A 40 -10.03 10.02 17.06
N ARG A 41 -9.74 8.73 17.28
CA ARG A 41 -9.99 7.59 16.37
C ARG A 41 -10.70 6.43 17.07
N TRP A 42 -11.63 6.76 17.96
CA TRP A 42 -12.48 5.78 18.66
C TRP A 42 -13.62 5.25 17.78
N ASP A 43 -13.71 5.67 16.51
CA ASP A 43 -14.65 5.16 15.51
C ASP A 43 -14.41 3.67 15.14
N ALA A 44 -13.26 3.12 15.53
CA ALA A 44 -12.84 1.74 15.29
C ALA A 44 -12.83 1.33 13.79
N LYS A 45 -12.67 2.28 12.87
CA LYS A 45 -12.63 1.98 11.42
C LYS A 45 -11.19 1.90 10.92
N LEU A 46 -10.82 0.67 10.52
CA LEU A 46 -9.53 0.37 9.90
C LEU A 46 -9.26 1.21 8.65
N GLY A 47 -10.24 1.35 7.75
CA GLY A 47 -10.06 2.10 6.49
C GLY A 47 -9.67 3.55 6.75
N ASP A 48 -10.44 4.23 7.59
CA ASP A 48 -10.15 5.61 8.00
C ASP A 48 -8.77 5.70 8.69
N ALA A 49 -8.34 4.68 9.44
CA ALA A 49 -7.02 4.64 10.09
C ALA A 49 -5.87 4.57 9.08
N ILE A 50 -6.00 3.71 8.06
CA ILE A 50 -5.05 3.59 6.95
C ILE A 50 -4.97 4.89 6.15
N VAL A 51 -6.11 5.50 5.81
CA VAL A 51 -6.13 6.76 5.03
C VAL A 51 -5.44 7.91 5.78
N SER A 52 -5.59 7.97 7.10
CA SER A 52 -4.93 9.00 7.93
C SER A 52 -3.50 8.64 8.35
N SER A 53 -2.99 7.45 8.02
CA SER A 53 -1.74 6.93 8.58
C SER A 53 -0.52 7.82 8.34
N PHE A 54 -0.42 8.42 7.15
CA PHE A 54 0.69 9.33 6.81
C PHE A 54 0.70 10.59 7.68
N PHE A 55 -0.45 11.01 8.22
CA PHE A 55 -0.55 12.21 9.07
C PHE A 55 0.39 12.13 10.27
N PHE A 56 0.50 10.95 10.89
CA PHE A 56 1.33 10.75 12.08
C PHE A 56 2.81 10.89 11.76
N ARG A 57 3.26 10.29 10.65
CA ARG A 57 4.64 10.39 10.16
C ARG A 57 5.01 11.84 9.83
N GLU A 58 4.15 12.55 9.10
CA GLU A 58 4.43 13.93 8.71
C GLU A 58 4.37 14.91 9.90
N ALA A 59 3.46 14.70 10.84
CA ALA A 59 3.42 15.48 12.09
C ALA A 59 4.70 15.29 12.93
N ALA A 60 5.19 14.05 13.03
CA ALA A 60 6.44 13.76 13.73
C ALA A 60 7.66 14.47 13.10
N ARG A 61 7.72 14.55 11.75
CA ARG A 61 8.77 15.32 11.05
C ARG A 61 8.76 16.81 11.38
N MET A 62 7.61 17.36 11.73
CA MET A 62 7.46 18.74 12.19
C MET A 62 7.66 18.90 13.70
N ASN A 63 8.28 17.91 14.36
CA ASN A 63 8.52 17.89 15.81
C ASN A 63 7.23 17.94 16.67
N MET A 64 6.06 17.62 16.12
CA MET A 64 4.80 17.63 16.86
C MET A 64 4.65 16.37 17.71
N ARG A 65 4.15 16.49 18.94
CA ARG A 65 3.79 15.34 19.77
C ARG A 65 2.37 14.90 19.40
N VAL A 66 2.18 13.70 18.89
CA VAL A 66 0.84 13.20 18.53
C VAL A 66 0.35 12.14 19.50
N THR A 67 -0.84 12.34 20.03
CA THR A 67 -1.58 11.32 20.80
C THR A 67 -2.82 10.88 20.02
N VAL A 68 -2.96 9.58 19.78
CA VAL A 68 -4.19 9.01 19.20
C VAL A 68 -5.05 8.40 20.30
N ILE A 69 -6.36 8.67 20.26
CA ILE A 69 -7.33 8.03 21.16
C ILE A 69 -8.10 6.98 20.36
N THR A 70 -7.98 5.70 20.68
CA THR A 70 -8.59 4.64 19.87
C THR A 70 -9.02 3.43 20.71
N VAL A 71 -9.63 2.43 20.09
CA VAL A 71 -10.02 1.18 20.73
C VAL A 71 -8.85 0.22 20.85
N ALA A 72 -8.90 -0.73 21.78
CA ALA A 72 -7.78 -1.65 22.09
C ALA A 72 -7.27 -2.40 20.85
N GLU A 73 -8.18 -2.79 19.96
CA GLU A 73 -7.91 -3.56 18.75
C GLU A 73 -7.05 -2.81 17.73
N LEU A 74 -7.08 -1.47 17.73
CA LEU A 74 -6.31 -0.63 16.81
C LEU A 74 -5.03 -0.06 17.44
N VAL A 75 -4.74 -0.37 18.71
CA VAL A 75 -3.51 0.10 19.37
C VAL A 75 -2.25 -0.39 18.65
N PRO A 76 -2.10 -1.69 18.30
CA PRO A 76 -0.90 -2.16 17.61
C PRO A 76 -0.69 -1.47 16.27
N LEU A 77 -1.78 -1.21 15.53
CA LEU A 77 -1.72 -0.50 14.25
C LEU A 77 -1.18 0.92 14.42
N HIS A 78 -1.65 1.68 15.40
CA HIS A 78 -1.20 3.06 15.59
C HIS A 78 0.23 3.13 16.15
N GLN A 79 0.57 2.29 17.13
CA GLN A 79 1.90 2.33 17.77
C GLN A 79 2.99 1.70 16.90
N GLN A 80 2.78 0.46 16.47
CA GLN A 80 3.84 -0.36 15.86
C GLN A 80 3.96 -0.10 14.36
N VAL A 81 2.84 0.18 13.68
CA VAL A 81 2.83 0.36 12.22
C VAL A 81 2.89 1.84 11.84
N PHE A 82 2.08 2.70 12.44
CA PHE A 82 2.07 4.13 12.10
C PHE A 82 3.09 4.97 12.88
N GLY A 83 3.76 4.39 13.88
CA GLY A 83 4.80 5.07 14.66
C GLY A 83 4.26 6.18 15.57
N VAL A 84 3.02 6.07 16.04
CA VAL A 84 2.43 7.06 16.96
C VAL A 84 3.06 6.92 18.34
N GLU A 85 3.69 8.01 18.82
CA GLU A 85 4.39 8.07 20.12
C GLU A 85 3.49 7.68 21.30
N ARG A 86 2.25 8.18 21.32
CA ARG A 86 1.31 7.93 22.41
C ARG A 86 -0.05 7.50 21.89
N VAL A 87 -0.56 6.38 22.41
CA VAL A 87 -1.92 5.91 22.14
C VAL A 87 -2.66 5.72 23.46
N VAL A 88 -3.88 6.26 23.53
CA VAL A 88 -4.77 6.17 24.68
C VAL A 88 -5.98 5.33 24.30
N VAL A 89 -6.26 4.31 25.12
CA VAL A 89 -7.36 3.37 24.87
C VAL A 89 -8.67 3.91 25.43
N THR A 90 -9.75 3.73 24.67
CA THR A 90 -11.13 4.07 25.07
C THR A 90 -12.12 3.08 24.46
N SER A 91 -13.34 3.04 25.00
CA SER A 91 -14.48 2.41 24.32
C SER A 91 -14.89 3.20 23.07
N ALA A 92 -15.55 2.55 22.11
CA ALA A 92 -16.04 3.20 20.88
C ALA A 92 -17.17 4.22 21.11
N ASN A 93 -17.78 4.22 22.30
CA ASN A 93 -18.84 5.14 22.69
C ASN A 93 -18.60 5.62 24.13
N PRO A 94 -17.60 6.48 24.37
CA PRO A 94 -17.19 6.84 25.71
C PRO A 94 -18.28 7.60 26.46
N GLY A 95 -18.55 7.17 27.69
CA GLY A 95 -19.44 7.89 28.62
C GLY A 95 -18.76 9.11 29.24
N VAL A 96 -19.52 9.95 29.95
CA VAL A 96 -19.01 11.19 30.55
C VAL A 96 -17.81 10.97 31.48
N VAL A 97 -17.87 9.93 32.33
CA VAL A 97 -16.78 9.60 33.27
C VAL A 97 -15.51 9.20 32.52
N GLU A 98 -15.66 8.45 31.43
CA GLU A 98 -14.54 8.05 30.56
C GLU A 98 -13.93 9.27 29.87
N LEU A 99 -14.76 10.20 29.36
CA LEU A 99 -14.28 11.46 28.79
C LEU A 99 -13.49 12.30 29.80
N ILE A 100 -13.96 12.41 31.05
CA ILE A 100 -13.24 13.14 32.11
C ILE A 100 -11.89 12.46 32.39
N ARG A 101 -11.85 11.13 32.44
CA ARG A 101 -10.59 10.37 32.61
C ARG A 101 -9.63 10.63 31.45
N LEU A 102 -10.11 10.60 30.21
CA LEU A 102 -9.30 10.87 29.02
C LEU A 102 -8.69 12.27 29.09
N VAL A 103 -9.49 13.30 29.40
CA VAL A 103 -8.99 14.68 29.52
C VAL A 103 -7.89 14.80 30.58
N ARG A 104 -8.08 14.18 31.75
CA ARG A 104 -7.05 14.15 32.81
C ARG A 104 -5.77 13.45 32.36
N GLN A 105 -5.89 12.35 31.62
CA GLN A 105 -4.75 11.57 31.12
C GLN A 105 -3.98 12.32 30.02
N LEU A 106 -4.68 13.05 29.16
CA LEU A 106 -4.07 13.81 28.06
C LEU A 106 -3.28 15.02 28.56
N GLY A 107 -3.78 15.70 29.59
CA GLY A 107 -3.24 16.97 30.05
C GLY A 107 -3.53 18.11 29.06
N PRO A 108 -2.73 19.18 29.05
CA PRO A 108 -2.85 20.26 28.09
C PRO A 108 -2.71 19.77 26.64
N VAL A 109 -3.59 20.23 25.75
CA VAL A 109 -3.62 19.89 24.33
C VAL A 109 -3.74 21.16 23.52
N ASP A 110 -2.85 21.35 22.55
CA ASP A 110 -2.84 22.56 21.72
C ASP A 110 -3.83 22.43 20.57
N THR A 111 -3.84 21.26 19.92
CA THR A 111 -4.64 21.05 18.71
C THR A 111 -5.37 19.72 18.76
N VAL A 112 -6.65 19.74 18.40
CA VAL A 112 -7.41 18.54 18.08
C VAL A 112 -7.68 18.50 16.57
N VAL A 113 -7.41 17.36 15.95
CA VAL A 113 -7.78 17.09 14.56
C VAL A 113 -8.84 15.99 14.55
N HIS A 114 -10.09 16.37 14.26
CA HIS A 114 -11.21 15.45 14.23
C HIS A 114 -12.10 15.70 13.00
N LEU A 115 -11.70 15.08 11.88
CA LEU A 115 -12.29 15.32 10.55
C LEU A 115 -13.56 14.52 10.29
N VAL A 116 -14.56 14.66 11.16
CA VAL A 116 -15.89 14.08 10.99
C VAL A 116 -16.88 15.16 10.51
N CYS A 117 -17.77 14.81 9.59
CA CYS A 117 -18.76 15.77 9.02
C CYS A 117 -19.64 16.41 10.10
N LYS A 118 -19.97 15.65 11.14
CA LYS A 118 -20.91 16.04 12.19
C LYS A 118 -20.42 15.50 13.54
N LEU A 119 -19.90 16.38 14.40
CA LEU A 119 -19.52 16.04 15.76
C LEU A 119 -20.75 15.61 16.58
N GLN A 120 -20.60 14.50 17.30
CA GLN A 120 -21.63 13.91 18.14
C GLN A 120 -21.60 14.53 19.55
N PRO A 121 -22.69 14.42 20.33
CA PRO A 121 -22.78 15.00 21.69
C PRO A 121 -21.57 14.72 22.60
N ALA A 122 -21.11 13.47 22.65
CA ALA A 122 -19.94 13.08 23.44
C ALA A 122 -18.66 13.79 22.98
N GLU A 123 -18.51 14.02 21.68
CA GLU A 123 -17.36 14.67 21.08
C GLU A 123 -17.39 16.18 21.37
N ILE A 124 -18.55 16.83 21.27
CA ILE A 124 -18.73 18.23 21.67
C ILE A 124 -18.39 18.41 23.16
N LEU A 125 -18.88 17.51 24.03
CA LEU A 125 -18.53 17.53 25.45
C LEU A 125 -17.04 17.29 25.68
N PHE A 126 -16.43 16.35 24.97
CA PHE A 126 -14.99 16.09 25.07
C PHE A 126 -14.16 17.33 24.74
N ILE A 127 -14.48 18.03 23.65
CA ILE A 127 -13.82 19.29 23.29
C ILE A 127 -14.03 20.35 24.38
N ARG A 128 -15.25 20.46 24.93
CA ARG A 128 -15.57 21.41 26.01
C ARG A 128 -14.74 21.19 27.27
N LEU A 129 -14.50 19.93 27.61
CA LEU A 129 -13.71 19.51 28.77
C LEU A 129 -12.21 19.69 28.50
N LEU A 130 -11.75 19.34 27.30
CA LEU A 130 -10.34 19.40 26.91
C LEU A 130 -9.83 20.82 26.69
N ARG A 131 -10.66 21.70 26.13
CA ARG A 131 -10.36 23.11 25.82
C ARG A 131 -9.05 23.31 25.02
N PRO A 132 -8.91 22.69 23.83
CA PRO A 132 -7.73 22.91 23.02
C PRO A 132 -7.67 24.35 22.48
N ALA A 133 -6.48 24.82 22.09
CA ALA A 133 -6.33 26.12 21.43
C ALA A 133 -6.85 26.11 19.99
N SER A 134 -6.79 24.96 19.30
CA SER A 134 -7.33 24.80 17.95
C SER A 134 -8.08 23.48 17.77
N LEU A 135 -9.20 23.52 17.05
CA LEU A 135 -9.95 22.36 16.62
C LEU A 135 -10.15 22.41 15.10
N TYR A 136 -9.52 21.47 14.40
CA TYR A 136 -9.76 21.18 12.98
C TYR A 136 -10.90 20.18 12.88
N SER A 137 -11.99 20.58 12.22
CA SER A 137 -13.17 19.73 12.01
C SER A 137 -13.92 20.14 10.74
N LEU A 138 -14.72 19.22 10.21
CA LEU A 138 -15.61 19.46 9.07
C LEU A 138 -16.98 20.02 9.49
N ASP A 139 -17.27 20.06 10.80
CA ASP A 139 -18.54 20.56 11.34
C ASP A 139 -18.50 22.07 11.55
N ASP A 140 -18.53 22.82 10.45
CA ASP A 140 -18.39 24.28 10.40
C ASP A 140 -19.50 25.04 11.18
N ASP A 141 -20.57 24.35 11.58
CA ASP A 141 -21.70 24.92 12.32
C ASP A 141 -21.40 25.16 13.81
N LEU A 142 -20.31 24.60 14.34
CA LEU A 142 -19.98 24.66 15.77
C LEU A 142 -19.05 25.83 16.09
N ARG A 143 -19.29 26.48 17.24
CA ARG A 143 -18.50 27.61 17.75
C ARG A 143 -17.12 27.17 18.22
N CYS A 144 -17.00 25.96 18.77
CA CYS A 144 -15.72 25.41 19.19
C CYS A 144 -14.81 25.03 18.01
N VAL A 145 -15.32 24.96 16.78
CA VAL A 145 -14.52 24.70 15.57
C VAL A 145 -13.97 26.02 15.05
N ASN A 146 -12.80 26.42 15.55
CA ASN A 146 -12.10 27.63 15.12
C ASN A 146 -11.19 27.40 13.90
N ARG A 147 -10.94 26.14 13.50
CA ARG A 147 -10.31 25.76 12.23
C ARG A 147 -11.31 24.97 11.39
N LYS A 148 -12.16 25.71 10.67
CA LYS A 148 -13.26 25.19 9.85
C LYS A 148 -12.72 24.59 8.55
N CYS A 149 -12.91 23.28 8.37
CA CYS A 149 -12.45 22.57 7.19
C CYS A 149 -13.59 22.14 6.27
N GLY A 150 -14.86 22.24 6.68
CA GLY A 150 -15.99 21.67 5.94
C GLY A 150 -16.14 22.25 4.54
N ALA A 151 -16.41 23.55 4.44
CA ALA A 151 -16.58 24.25 3.17
C ALA A 151 -15.27 24.35 2.38
N VAL A 152 -14.15 24.64 3.07
CA VAL A 152 -12.83 24.83 2.44
C VAL A 152 -12.31 23.56 1.77
N THR A 153 -12.65 22.39 2.32
CA THR A 153 -12.25 21.08 1.76
C THR A 153 -13.40 20.32 1.13
N ALA A 154 -14.47 21.03 0.74
CA ALA A 154 -15.58 20.46 0.00
C ALA A 154 -15.06 19.85 -1.32
N GLY A 155 -15.55 18.67 -1.67
CA GLY A 155 -15.11 17.91 -2.85
C GLY A 155 -13.79 17.14 -2.67
N LEU A 156 -12.95 17.50 -1.70
CA LEU A 156 -11.70 16.79 -1.44
C LEU A 156 -11.94 15.43 -0.79
N ASN A 157 -11.11 14.44 -1.15
CA ASN A 157 -11.10 13.14 -0.48
C ASN A 157 -10.47 13.23 0.93
N VAL A 158 -10.68 12.21 1.77
CA VAL A 158 -10.24 12.22 3.18
C VAL A 158 -8.72 12.40 3.31
N MET A 159 -7.94 11.80 2.42
CA MET A 159 -6.48 11.97 2.40
C MET A 159 -6.10 13.42 2.15
N GLU A 160 -6.73 14.07 1.18
CA GLU A 160 -6.48 15.48 0.85
C GLU A 160 -6.87 16.42 2.00
N ARG A 161 -7.92 16.08 2.77
CA ARG A 161 -8.30 16.83 3.97
C ARG A 161 -7.24 16.77 5.06
N TYR A 162 -6.65 15.60 5.32
CA TYR A 162 -5.52 15.49 6.25
C TYR A 162 -4.29 16.25 5.75
N ARG A 163 -4.02 16.22 4.43
CA ARG A 163 -2.95 17.03 3.83
C ARG A 163 -3.17 18.52 4.06
N HIS A 164 -4.39 19.01 3.85
CA HIS A 164 -4.75 20.40 4.09
C HIS A 164 -4.49 20.81 5.55
N VAL A 165 -4.83 19.94 6.52
CA VAL A 165 -4.53 20.20 7.94
C VAL A 165 -3.01 20.29 8.18
N LEU A 166 -2.20 19.38 7.64
CA LEU A 166 -0.73 19.44 7.79
C LEU A 166 -0.14 20.72 7.21
N GLN A 167 -0.63 21.16 6.04
CA GLN A 167 -0.21 22.42 5.42
C GLN A 167 -0.60 23.61 6.29
N ALA A 168 -1.82 23.63 6.83
CA ALA A 168 -2.26 24.66 7.77
C ALA A 168 -1.47 24.66 9.10
N LEU A 169 -0.83 23.54 9.44
CA LEU A 169 0.08 23.41 10.59
C LEU A 169 1.53 23.80 10.26
N GLY A 170 1.85 24.10 8.99
CA GLY A 170 3.17 24.58 8.55
C GLY A 170 3.97 23.62 7.66
N ALA A 171 3.40 22.48 7.24
CA ALA A 171 4.09 21.57 6.33
C ALA A 171 4.28 22.20 4.94
N GLN A 172 5.53 22.31 4.47
CA GLN A 172 5.83 22.78 3.12
C GLN A 172 5.57 21.70 2.07
N THR A 173 5.96 20.46 2.36
CA THR A 173 5.74 19.28 1.53
C THR A 173 5.11 18.18 2.38
N VAL A 174 4.22 17.39 1.78
CA VAL A 174 3.50 16.31 2.47
C VAL A 174 3.54 15.06 1.62
N ASN A 175 4.30 14.06 2.04
CA ASN A 175 4.16 12.73 1.48
C ASN A 175 2.84 12.13 1.99
N SER A 176 1.92 11.84 1.07
CA SER A 176 0.57 11.33 1.39
C SER A 176 0.43 9.82 1.22
N ASP A 177 1.53 9.09 0.99
CA ASP A 177 1.52 7.64 0.84
C ASP A 177 1.08 6.97 2.15
N TYR A 178 0.05 6.13 2.05
CA TYR A 178 -0.49 5.38 3.18
C TYR A 178 0.55 4.39 3.71
N ILE A 179 0.55 4.22 5.02
CA ILE A 179 1.30 3.17 5.70
C ILE A 179 0.37 1.97 5.85
N VAL A 180 0.80 0.83 5.34
CA VAL A 180 0.01 -0.42 5.33
C VAL A 180 0.66 -1.43 6.28
N PRO A 181 -0.09 -2.08 7.19
CA PRO A 181 0.46 -3.15 8.01
C PRO A 181 0.87 -4.32 7.13
N LEU A 182 2.10 -4.80 7.25
CA LEU A 182 2.59 -5.98 6.56
C LEU A 182 2.82 -7.12 7.56
N PRO A 183 2.63 -8.39 7.16
CA PRO A 183 2.99 -9.51 7.99
C PRO A 183 4.52 -9.63 8.02
N ALA A 184 5.07 -10.33 9.02
CA ALA A 184 6.51 -10.58 9.10
C ALA A 184 7.03 -11.34 7.86
N GLU A 185 6.22 -12.26 7.35
CA GLU A 185 6.51 -13.01 6.13
C GLU A 185 5.35 -12.90 5.15
N LEU A 186 5.65 -12.61 3.89
CA LEU A 186 4.65 -12.59 2.84
C LEU A 186 4.27 -14.03 2.43
N PRO A 187 3.01 -14.27 2.03
CA PRO A 187 2.61 -15.56 1.46
C PRO A 187 3.53 -15.99 0.32
N ALA A 188 3.83 -17.29 0.23
CA ALA A 188 4.69 -17.82 -0.82
C ALA A 188 4.12 -17.43 -2.21
N PRO A 189 4.97 -16.98 -3.16
CA PRO A 189 4.51 -16.47 -4.46
C PRO A 189 3.66 -17.47 -5.23
N ASP A 190 4.09 -18.73 -5.22
CA ASP A 190 3.44 -19.83 -5.95
C ASP A 190 2.11 -20.26 -5.28
N ALA A 191 1.92 -19.93 -4.00
CA ALA A 191 0.73 -20.25 -3.23
C ALA A 191 -0.34 -19.14 -3.28
N ALA A 192 0.06 -17.90 -3.58
CA ALA A 192 -0.82 -16.74 -3.56
C ALA A 192 -1.65 -16.60 -4.85
N PRO A 193 -2.97 -16.34 -4.75
CA PRO A 193 -3.80 -16.08 -5.91
C PRO A 193 -3.38 -14.82 -6.67
N GLN A 194 -3.46 -14.85 -8.00
CA GLN A 194 -3.14 -13.71 -8.85
C GLN A 194 -4.24 -12.64 -8.82
N ILE A 195 -5.50 -13.05 -8.68
CA ILE A 195 -6.64 -12.15 -8.57
C ILE A 195 -7.24 -12.31 -7.19
N LEU A 196 -7.46 -11.21 -6.47
CA LEU A 196 -8.13 -11.24 -5.17
C LEU A 196 -9.48 -10.56 -5.25
N PHE A 197 -10.47 -11.15 -4.58
CA PHE A 197 -11.84 -10.66 -4.54
C PHE A 197 -12.33 -10.56 -3.09
N ASN A 198 -12.73 -9.35 -2.68
CA ASN A 198 -13.37 -9.11 -1.40
C ASN A 198 -14.84 -8.63 -1.60
N PRO A 199 -15.83 -9.49 -1.34
CA PRO A 199 -17.24 -9.14 -1.44
C PRO A 199 -17.86 -8.54 -0.17
N TRP A 200 -17.10 -8.43 0.94
CA TRP A 200 -17.64 -8.04 2.25
C TRP A 200 -17.12 -6.69 2.78
N ALA A 201 -18.04 -5.96 3.40
CA ALA A 201 -17.78 -4.79 4.23
C ALA A 201 -18.20 -5.09 5.68
N SER A 202 -17.87 -4.19 6.61
CA SER A 202 -18.29 -4.32 8.01
C SER A 202 -19.81 -4.27 8.22
N ARG A 203 -20.56 -3.84 7.20
CA ARG A 203 -22.02 -3.81 7.19
C ARG A 203 -22.55 -4.72 6.08
N GLU A 204 -23.57 -5.49 6.40
CA GLU A 204 -24.22 -6.39 5.45
C GLU A 204 -24.80 -5.65 4.24
N ASP A 205 -25.42 -4.48 4.45
CA ASP A 205 -25.98 -3.66 3.38
C ASP A 205 -24.92 -3.01 2.48
N LYS A 206 -23.67 -2.98 2.91
CA LYS A 206 -22.52 -2.57 2.08
C LYS A 206 -21.83 -3.75 1.41
N SER A 207 -22.27 -4.99 1.66
CA SER A 207 -21.67 -6.22 1.12
C SER A 207 -22.42 -6.71 -0.12
N LEU A 208 -21.76 -7.53 -0.94
CA LEU A 208 -22.44 -8.26 -2.00
C LEU A 208 -23.26 -9.42 -1.42
N SER A 209 -24.40 -9.72 -2.03
CA SER A 209 -25.14 -10.95 -1.72
C SER A 209 -24.34 -12.17 -2.18
N LEU A 210 -24.60 -13.33 -1.55
CA LEU A 210 -24.01 -14.61 -1.97
C LEU A 210 -24.26 -14.88 -3.45
N SER A 211 -25.47 -14.61 -3.94
CA SER A 211 -25.84 -14.81 -5.35
C SER A 211 -25.03 -13.91 -6.28
N CYS A 212 -24.93 -12.62 -5.98
CA CYS A 212 -24.17 -11.66 -6.77
C CYS A 212 -22.69 -12.03 -6.79
N ALA A 213 -22.09 -12.26 -5.62
CA ALA A 213 -20.69 -12.68 -5.50
C ALA A 213 -20.39 -13.99 -6.25
N THR A 214 -21.31 -14.96 -6.22
CA THR A 214 -21.16 -16.24 -6.93
C THR A 214 -21.15 -16.02 -8.45
N VAL A 215 -22.10 -15.24 -8.98
CA VAL A 215 -22.17 -14.92 -10.42
C VAL A 215 -20.90 -14.19 -10.87
N THR A 216 -20.46 -13.19 -10.10
CA THR A 216 -19.24 -12.44 -10.40
C THR A 216 -18.01 -13.34 -10.42
N LEU A 217 -17.80 -14.16 -9.40
CA LEU A 217 -16.65 -15.07 -9.33
C LEU A 217 -16.67 -16.12 -10.44
N ARG A 218 -17.83 -16.69 -10.80
CA ARG A 218 -17.93 -17.63 -11.92
C ARG A 218 -17.58 -16.98 -13.25
N ALA A 219 -18.02 -15.74 -13.48
CA ALA A 219 -17.68 -15.01 -14.69
C ALA A 219 -16.17 -14.72 -14.78
N ILE A 220 -15.55 -14.25 -13.68
CA ILE A 220 -14.10 -14.04 -13.62
C ILE A 220 -13.35 -15.36 -13.83
N ALA A 221 -13.80 -16.45 -13.20
CA ALA A 221 -13.18 -17.76 -13.30
C ALA A 221 -13.21 -18.32 -14.73
N ALA A 222 -14.34 -18.15 -15.43
CA ALA A 222 -14.50 -18.57 -16.81
C ALA A 222 -13.64 -17.76 -17.78
N GLU A 223 -13.48 -16.46 -17.53
CA GLU A 223 -12.68 -15.58 -18.39
C GLU A 223 -11.17 -15.73 -18.16
N PHE A 224 -10.75 -16.04 -16.93
CA PHE A 224 -9.35 -16.19 -16.55
C PHE A 224 -9.04 -17.61 -16.04
N PRO A 225 -9.22 -18.67 -16.85
CA PRO A 225 -9.08 -20.06 -16.41
C PRO A 225 -7.65 -20.42 -15.95
N ALA A 226 -6.64 -19.72 -16.46
CA ALA A 226 -5.23 -19.90 -16.08
C ALA A 226 -4.82 -19.14 -14.79
N HIS A 227 -5.73 -18.36 -14.20
CA HIS A 227 -5.45 -17.58 -13.00
C HIS A 227 -6.14 -18.18 -11.78
N ARG A 228 -5.44 -18.22 -10.65
CA ARG A 228 -6.02 -18.53 -9.34
C ARG A 228 -6.65 -17.27 -8.77
N ILE A 229 -7.90 -17.42 -8.33
CA ILE A 229 -8.72 -16.35 -7.79
C ILE A 229 -8.93 -16.62 -6.31
N GLY A 230 -8.54 -15.66 -5.46
CA GLY A 230 -8.62 -15.75 -4.01
C GLY A 230 -9.80 -14.99 -3.45
N ILE A 231 -10.65 -15.65 -2.68
CA ILE A 231 -11.72 -15.00 -1.91
C ILE A 231 -11.13 -14.52 -0.58
N LEU A 232 -11.06 -13.20 -0.40
CA LEU A 232 -10.65 -12.53 0.84
C LEU A 232 -11.79 -12.48 1.85
N TYR A 233 -11.50 -12.65 3.13
CA TYR A 233 -12.47 -12.59 4.23
C TYR A 233 -11.80 -12.10 5.51
N GLY A 234 -12.60 -11.65 6.47
CA GLY A 234 -12.16 -11.42 7.85
C GLY A 234 -12.64 -12.55 8.77
N PRO A 235 -12.18 -12.62 10.03
CA PRO A 235 -12.60 -13.66 10.97
C PRO A 235 -14.12 -13.85 11.06
N ALA A 236 -14.88 -12.75 11.05
CA ALA A 236 -16.34 -12.75 11.12
C ALA A 236 -17.05 -13.26 9.84
N SER A 237 -16.39 -13.21 8.68
CA SER A 237 -16.97 -13.64 7.39
C SER A 237 -16.40 -14.97 6.88
N ARG A 238 -15.64 -15.70 7.71
CA ARG A 238 -15.00 -16.97 7.35
C ARG A 238 -15.98 -18.03 6.87
N GLU A 239 -17.10 -18.22 7.58
CA GLU A 239 -18.12 -19.20 7.19
C GLU A 239 -18.80 -18.81 5.88
N GLN A 240 -19.08 -17.52 5.69
CA GLN A 240 -19.65 -16.99 4.44
C GLN A 240 -18.69 -17.23 3.27
N ALA A 241 -17.38 -17.13 3.49
CA ALA A 241 -16.37 -17.43 2.48
C ALA A 241 -16.32 -18.92 2.12
N ASN A 242 -16.44 -19.83 3.09
CA ASN A 242 -16.58 -21.27 2.79
C ASN A 242 -17.82 -21.54 1.93
N ARG A 243 -18.95 -20.92 2.28
CA ARG A 243 -20.21 -21.07 1.52
C ARG A 243 -20.07 -20.50 0.11
N LEU A 244 -19.38 -19.37 -0.06
CA LEU A 244 -19.14 -18.76 -1.36
C LEU A 244 -18.23 -19.63 -2.23
N GLU A 245 -17.12 -20.12 -1.70
CA GLU A 245 -16.21 -21.04 -2.39
C GLU A 245 -16.96 -22.29 -2.90
N ALA A 246 -17.74 -22.93 -2.01
CA ALA A 246 -18.56 -24.09 -2.37
C ALA A 246 -19.64 -23.75 -3.42
N ALA A 247 -20.30 -22.59 -3.30
CA ALA A 247 -21.32 -22.16 -4.26
C ALA A 247 -20.73 -21.85 -5.64
N VAL A 248 -19.53 -21.27 -5.71
CA VAL A 248 -18.84 -20.99 -6.97
C VAL A 248 -18.47 -22.28 -7.69
N SER A 249 -17.86 -23.23 -6.96
CA SER A 249 -17.51 -24.57 -7.46
C SER A 249 -16.64 -24.56 -8.73
N CYS A 250 -15.70 -23.61 -8.83
CA CYS A 250 -14.72 -23.53 -9.91
C CYS A 250 -13.33 -23.92 -9.39
N ALA A 251 -12.60 -24.77 -10.11
CA ALA A 251 -11.30 -25.31 -9.67
C ALA A 251 -10.22 -24.25 -9.43
N ASN A 252 -10.29 -23.11 -10.12
CA ASN A 252 -9.36 -22.00 -9.99
C ASN A 252 -9.79 -20.92 -8.99
N VAL A 253 -10.92 -21.10 -8.29
CA VAL A 253 -11.40 -20.20 -7.24
C VAL A 253 -11.20 -20.85 -5.89
N ILE A 254 -10.47 -20.18 -5.00
CA ILE A 254 -10.19 -20.69 -3.66
C ILE A 254 -10.40 -19.61 -2.61
N ARG A 255 -10.84 -20.01 -1.42
CA ARG A 255 -10.73 -19.15 -0.25
C ARG A 255 -9.26 -19.11 0.19
N VAL A 256 -8.75 -17.91 0.45
CA VAL A 256 -7.37 -17.79 0.92
C VAL A 256 -7.19 -18.39 2.34
N ALA A 257 -6.03 -18.95 2.61
CA ALA A 257 -5.76 -19.55 3.91
C ALA A 257 -5.39 -18.48 4.95
N ASN A 258 -5.57 -18.81 6.24
CA ASN A 258 -4.90 -18.16 7.37
C ASN A 258 -5.03 -16.63 7.49
N ILE A 259 -6.17 -16.03 7.13
CA ILE A 259 -6.43 -14.62 7.47
C ILE A 259 -6.94 -14.53 8.92
N ALA A 260 -6.16 -13.87 9.78
CA ALA A 260 -6.55 -13.49 11.14
C ALA A 260 -6.51 -11.97 11.33
N THR A 261 -5.63 -11.27 10.63
CA THR A 261 -5.32 -9.84 10.84
C THR A 261 -5.35 -9.05 9.52
N PRO A 262 -5.46 -7.71 9.59
CA PRO A 262 -5.28 -6.86 8.41
C PRO A 262 -3.92 -7.01 7.72
N ALA A 263 -2.87 -7.36 8.48
CA ALA A 263 -1.54 -7.61 7.95
C ALA A 263 -1.54 -8.85 7.03
N ASP A 264 -2.23 -9.93 7.41
CA ASP A 264 -2.34 -11.13 6.56
C ASP A 264 -2.99 -10.79 5.22
N VAL A 265 -4.03 -9.96 5.24
CA VAL A 265 -4.70 -9.49 4.02
C VAL A 265 -3.73 -8.68 3.16
N ALA A 266 -3.02 -7.73 3.76
CA ALA A 266 -2.01 -6.94 3.06
C ALA A 266 -0.90 -7.81 2.45
N GLY A 267 -0.50 -8.89 3.12
CA GLY A 267 0.43 -9.88 2.60
C GLY A 267 -0.05 -10.53 1.30
N TYR A 268 -1.31 -10.95 1.25
CA TYR A 268 -1.91 -11.46 0.01
C TYR A 268 -2.04 -10.39 -1.07
N LEU A 269 -2.43 -9.16 -0.70
CA LEU A 269 -2.48 -8.02 -1.63
C LEU A 269 -1.10 -7.75 -2.26
N CYS A 270 0.00 -7.92 -1.52
CA CYS A 270 1.36 -7.78 -2.04
C CYS A 270 1.64 -8.77 -3.20
N ARG A 271 1.07 -9.98 -3.14
CA ARG A 271 1.29 -11.04 -4.13
C ARG A 271 0.31 -11.01 -5.31
N ALA A 272 -0.84 -10.39 -5.14
CA ALA A 272 -1.85 -10.29 -6.18
C ALA A 272 -1.42 -9.35 -7.32
N GLN A 273 -1.83 -9.68 -8.53
CA GLN A 273 -1.74 -8.79 -9.68
C GLN A 273 -2.83 -7.72 -9.64
N VAL A 274 -4.07 -8.13 -9.32
CA VAL A 274 -5.25 -7.28 -9.28
C VAL A 274 -6.08 -7.60 -8.04
N VAL A 275 -6.58 -6.54 -7.40
CA VAL A 275 -7.48 -6.61 -6.25
C VAL A 275 -8.83 -6.07 -6.67
N ILE A 276 -9.89 -6.81 -6.39
CA ILE A 276 -11.26 -6.42 -6.61
C ILE A 276 -11.93 -6.35 -5.24
N SER A 277 -12.46 -5.19 -4.87
CA SER A 277 -13.10 -5.02 -3.57
C SER A 277 -14.25 -4.03 -3.65
N ILE A 278 -15.28 -4.28 -2.85
CA ILE A 278 -16.25 -3.24 -2.52
C ILE A 278 -15.65 -2.16 -1.60
N ASP A 279 -16.38 -1.07 -1.37
CA ASP A 279 -16.06 0.05 -0.46
C ASP A 279 -15.84 -0.39 1.01
N THR A 280 -14.58 -0.75 1.31
CA THR A 280 -14.10 -1.21 2.62
C THR A 280 -12.60 -0.88 2.79
N ALA A 281 -12.04 -1.21 3.95
CA ALA A 281 -10.62 -1.00 4.26
C ALA A 281 -9.66 -1.64 3.24
N ILE A 282 -10.06 -2.73 2.58
CA ILE A 282 -9.26 -3.42 1.55
C ILE A 282 -8.90 -2.50 0.38
N VAL A 283 -9.81 -1.60 -0.02
CA VAL A 283 -9.53 -0.59 -1.05
C VAL A 283 -8.35 0.28 -0.63
N HIS A 284 -8.35 0.79 0.60
CA HIS A 284 -7.27 1.66 1.07
C HIS A 284 -5.95 0.90 1.32
N LEU A 285 -6.01 -0.37 1.74
CA LEU A 285 -4.81 -1.21 1.78
C LEU A 285 -4.21 -1.39 0.38
N ALA A 286 -5.04 -1.67 -0.63
CA ALA A 286 -4.59 -1.83 -2.02
C ALA A 286 -3.99 -0.53 -2.61
N VAL A 287 -4.61 0.62 -2.32
CA VAL A 287 -4.06 1.94 -2.69
C VAL A 287 -2.70 2.17 -2.04
N GLY A 288 -2.57 1.91 -0.73
CA GLY A 288 -1.30 2.08 -0.02
C GLY A 288 -0.18 1.18 -0.56
N LEU A 289 -0.54 -0.02 -1.03
CA LEU A 289 0.38 -0.97 -1.66
C LEU A 289 0.57 -0.74 -3.17
N LYS A 290 -0.02 0.32 -3.74
CA LYS A 290 0.03 0.67 -5.16
C LYS A 290 -0.35 -0.52 -6.06
N LYS A 291 -1.39 -1.26 -5.68
CA LYS A 291 -1.89 -2.41 -6.45
C LYS A 291 -2.90 -1.98 -7.50
N ARG A 292 -2.96 -2.74 -8.59
CA ARG A 292 -4.06 -2.62 -9.55
C ARG A 292 -5.35 -2.98 -8.85
N LEU A 293 -6.31 -2.08 -8.89
CA LEU A 293 -7.50 -2.12 -8.07
C LEU A 293 -8.73 -1.90 -8.94
N ILE A 294 -9.77 -2.69 -8.72
CA ILE A 294 -11.12 -2.44 -9.17
C ILE A 294 -11.98 -2.29 -7.93
N ALA A 295 -12.43 -1.07 -7.66
CA ALA A 295 -13.18 -0.74 -6.46
C ALA A 295 -14.66 -0.52 -6.77
N ILE A 296 -15.54 -1.27 -6.11
CA ILE A 296 -16.99 -1.17 -6.30
C ILE A 296 -17.58 -0.28 -5.22
N TYR A 297 -18.11 0.87 -5.63
CA TYR A 297 -18.68 1.88 -4.75
C TYR A 297 -20.17 2.10 -5.03
N PRO A 298 -20.96 2.57 -4.05
CA PRO A 298 -22.32 3.00 -4.33
C PRO A 298 -22.31 4.25 -5.23
N GLY A 299 -22.98 4.19 -6.39
CA GLY A 299 -23.18 5.29 -7.32
C GLY A 299 -24.28 6.22 -6.84
N SER A 300 -23.90 7.42 -6.41
CA SER A 300 -24.86 8.48 -6.03
C SER A 300 -24.48 9.76 -6.78
N PRO A 301 -25.23 10.15 -7.84
CA PRO A 301 -24.86 11.27 -8.70
C PRO A 301 -24.85 12.63 -7.98
N GLU A 302 -25.51 12.73 -6.82
CA GLU A 302 -25.71 14.00 -6.11
C GLU A 302 -24.77 14.22 -4.92
N VAL A 303 -24.00 13.20 -4.49
CA VAL A 303 -23.19 13.28 -3.28
C VAL A 303 -21.78 12.78 -3.56
N ALA A 304 -20.82 13.70 -3.55
CA ALA A 304 -19.40 13.37 -3.60
C ALA A 304 -19.04 12.47 -2.42
N ASN A 305 -18.39 11.33 -2.70
CA ASN A 305 -17.92 10.39 -1.69
C ASN A 305 -16.44 10.67 -1.38
N PRO A 306 -16.09 11.29 -0.24
CA PRO A 306 -14.71 11.62 0.05
C PRO A 306 -13.87 10.40 0.46
N TRP A 307 -14.47 9.21 0.59
CA TRP A 307 -13.76 7.94 0.81
C TRP A 307 -13.40 7.21 -0.49
N LEU A 308 -13.62 7.82 -1.66
CA LEU A 308 -13.09 7.29 -2.90
C LEU A 308 -11.56 7.20 -2.84
N PRO A 309 -10.96 6.15 -3.43
CA PRO A 309 -9.51 6.11 -3.59
C PRO A 309 -9.05 7.31 -4.45
N PRO A 310 -7.83 7.83 -4.23
CA PRO A 310 -7.26 8.85 -5.11
C PRO A 310 -7.22 8.38 -6.57
N ALA A 311 -7.43 9.30 -7.51
CA ALA A 311 -7.33 8.99 -8.92
C ALA A 311 -5.94 8.43 -9.27
N SER A 312 -5.92 7.31 -9.99
CA SER A 312 -4.69 6.61 -10.36
C SER A 312 -4.95 5.74 -11.58
N ALA A 313 -3.96 5.61 -12.48
CA ALA A 313 -4.02 4.67 -13.60
C ALA A 313 -4.15 3.20 -13.14
N LEU A 314 -3.79 2.90 -11.89
CA LEU A 314 -3.92 1.56 -11.31
C LEU A 314 -5.33 1.25 -10.82
N THR A 315 -6.18 2.25 -10.63
CA THR A 315 -7.47 2.09 -9.93
C THR A 315 -8.64 2.36 -10.87
N GLU A 316 -9.57 1.41 -10.97
CA GLU A 316 -10.90 1.62 -11.55
C GLU A 316 -11.94 1.77 -10.43
N VAL A 317 -12.87 2.70 -10.57
CA VAL A 317 -14.04 2.78 -9.69
C VAL A 317 -15.30 2.44 -10.46
N ILE A 318 -15.92 1.32 -10.11
CA ILE A 318 -17.20 0.89 -10.68
C ILE A 318 -18.32 1.24 -9.71
N TYR A 319 -19.32 1.94 -10.22
CA TYR A 319 -20.46 2.36 -9.41
C TYR A 319 -21.60 1.33 -9.47
N SER A 320 -22.07 0.88 -8.31
CA SER A 320 -23.34 0.17 -8.15
C SER A 320 -24.46 1.21 -8.00
N PRO A 321 -25.39 1.34 -8.95
CA PRO A 321 -26.48 2.32 -8.88
C PRO A 321 -27.29 2.19 -7.58
N GLN A 322 -27.63 3.33 -6.98
CA GLN A 322 -28.45 3.37 -5.78
C GLN A 322 -29.89 3.74 -6.13
N PRO A 323 -30.91 3.03 -5.60
CA PRO A 323 -32.30 3.45 -5.77
C PRO A 323 -32.54 4.76 -5.00
N ALA A 324 -33.44 5.62 -5.48
CA ALA A 324 -33.74 6.90 -4.85
C ALA A 324 -34.14 6.77 -3.36
N SER A 325 -34.75 5.65 -2.98
CA SER A 325 -35.15 5.33 -1.60
C SER A 325 -33.99 5.01 -0.65
N ALA A 326 -32.80 4.67 -1.17
CA ALA A 326 -31.60 4.38 -0.38
C ALA A 326 -31.05 5.63 0.34
N ALA A 327 -31.27 6.82 -0.24
CA ALA A 327 -30.83 8.11 0.33
C ALA A 327 -31.47 8.38 1.71
N VAL A 328 -32.72 7.98 1.91
CA VAL A 328 -33.49 8.23 3.14
C VAL A 328 -33.16 7.20 4.24
N GLY A 329 -32.86 5.96 3.84
CA GLY A 329 -32.61 4.85 4.76
C GLY A 329 -31.17 4.70 5.22
N GLY A 330 -30.20 5.15 4.42
CA GLY A 330 -28.77 4.89 4.64
C GLY A 330 -28.36 3.44 4.36
N LYS A 331 -29.25 2.64 3.75
CA LYS A 331 -28.95 1.32 3.20
C LYS A 331 -28.25 1.48 1.86
N LYS A 332 -27.22 0.69 1.57
CA LYS A 332 -26.59 0.66 0.25
C LYS A 332 -27.08 -0.55 -0.56
N ALA A 333 -27.11 -0.40 -1.88
CA ALA A 333 -27.46 -1.45 -2.82
C ALA A 333 -26.23 -1.78 -3.66
N MET A 334 -25.46 -2.80 -3.25
CA MET A 334 -24.17 -3.11 -3.85
C MET A 334 -24.23 -4.16 -4.96
N ASN A 335 -25.39 -4.76 -5.21
CA ASN A 335 -25.54 -5.89 -6.15
C ASN A 335 -25.82 -5.47 -7.60
N HIS A 336 -25.84 -4.17 -7.93
CA HIS A 336 -26.31 -3.66 -9.22
C HIS A 336 -25.21 -3.06 -10.09
N PHE A 337 -23.94 -3.32 -9.79
CA PHE A 337 -22.83 -2.90 -10.65
C PHE A 337 -22.82 -3.66 -11.98
N SER A 338 -22.20 -3.07 -13.01
CA SER A 338 -22.06 -3.69 -14.32
C SER A 338 -20.95 -4.75 -14.31
N LEU A 339 -21.34 -6.02 -14.46
CA LEU A 339 -20.40 -7.12 -14.60
C LEU A 339 -19.54 -7.01 -15.88
N PRO A 340 -20.08 -6.66 -17.07
CA PRO A 340 -19.25 -6.42 -18.25
C PRO A 340 -18.16 -5.38 -18.02
N LEU A 341 -18.48 -4.23 -17.42
CA LEU A 341 -17.49 -3.20 -17.10
C LEU A 341 -16.42 -3.70 -16.12
N LEU A 342 -16.80 -4.55 -15.16
CA LEU A 342 -15.84 -5.17 -14.25
C LEU A 342 -14.86 -6.08 -15.00
N LEU A 343 -15.36 -6.89 -15.93
CA LEU A 343 -14.53 -7.80 -16.73
C LEU A 343 -13.62 -7.02 -17.69
N ASP A 344 -14.12 -5.97 -18.35
CA ASP A 344 -13.32 -5.04 -19.15
C ASP A 344 -12.17 -4.44 -18.34
N ALA A 345 -12.49 -3.85 -17.19
CA ALA A 345 -11.50 -3.25 -16.30
C ALA A 345 -10.47 -4.28 -15.79
N LEU A 346 -10.89 -5.54 -15.63
CA LEU A 346 -10.01 -6.63 -15.22
C LEU A 346 -9.08 -7.06 -16.37
N ARG A 347 -9.57 -7.17 -17.61
CA ARG A 347 -8.74 -7.46 -18.79
C ARG A 347 -7.59 -6.46 -18.95
N GLU A 348 -7.88 -5.18 -18.76
CA GLU A 348 -6.86 -4.11 -18.85
C GLU A 348 -5.81 -4.18 -17.74
N ARG A 349 -6.15 -4.77 -16.59
CA ARG A 349 -5.32 -4.76 -15.38
C ARG A 349 -4.59 -6.08 -15.13
N VAL A 350 -5.08 -7.20 -15.66
CA VAL A 350 -4.38 -8.48 -15.59
C VAL A 350 -3.26 -8.46 -16.63
N VAL A 351 -2.03 -8.71 -16.18
CA VAL A 351 -0.90 -8.86 -17.12
C VAL A 351 -1.02 -10.24 -17.75
N PRO A 352 -1.00 -10.38 -19.10
CA PRO A 352 -1.03 -11.68 -19.75
C PRO A 352 0.02 -12.62 -19.15
N THR A 353 -0.38 -13.84 -18.79
CA THR A 353 0.55 -14.88 -18.31
C THR A 353 1.66 -15.18 -19.31
N SER A 354 1.48 -14.85 -20.60
CA SER A 354 2.51 -14.92 -21.64
C SER A 354 3.71 -14.01 -21.39
N HIS A 355 3.54 -12.82 -20.80
CA HIS A 355 4.69 -11.97 -20.40
C HIS A 355 5.50 -12.56 -19.24
N ARG A 356 4.95 -13.53 -18.49
CA ARG A 356 5.70 -14.36 -17.54
C ARG A 356 6.32 -15.59 -18.20
N ALA A 357 5.73 -16.12 -19.27
CA ALA A 357 6.29 -17.27 -20.01
C ALA A 357 7.64 -16.92 -20.67
N ASP A 358 7.82 -15.66 -21.07
CA ASP A 358 9.09 -15.14 -21.59
C ASP A 358 10.06 -14.65 -20.50
N ARG A 359 9.81 -15.00 -19.22
CA ARG A 359 10.67 -14.64 -18.09
C ARG A 359 11.18 -15.88 -17.39
N LEU A 360 12.49 -15.99 -17.31
CA LEU A 360 13.17 -16.98 -16.49
C LEU A 360 13.19 -16.46 -15.04
N SER A 361 12.80 -17.33 -14.10
CA SER A 361 12.79 -17.01 -12.68
C SER A 361 13.69 -17.99 -11.93
N LEU A 362 14.72 -17.47 -11.27
CA LEU A 362 15.75 -18.28 -10.60
C LEU A 362 15.88 -17.89 -9.14
N ARG A 363 16.17 -18.86 -8.28
CA ARG A 363 16.63 -18.57 -6.91
C ARG A 363 18.07 -18.07 -6.94
N ALA A 364 18.34 -17.06 -6.12
CA ALA A 364 19.64 -16.46 -5.96
C ALA A 364 20.02 -16.35 -4.48
N GLN A 365 21.26 -16.69 -4.17
CA GLN A 365 21.87 -16.42 -2.86
C GLN A 365 22.63 -15.11 -2.93
N ILE A 366 22.42 -14.24 -1.94
CA ILE A 366 23.17 -13.00 -1.79
C ILE A 366 24.48 -13.34 -1.10
N VAL A 367 25.59 -13.12 -1.81
CA VAL A 367 26.93 -13.46 -1.33
C VAL A 367 27.75 -12.18 -1.09
N PRO A 368 28.73 -12.20 -0.16
CA PRO A 368 29.65 -11.09 0.01
C PRO A 368 30.44 -10.84 -1.28
N GLY A 369 30.53 -9.58 -1.70
CA GLY A 369 31.40 -9.17 -2.81
C GLY A 369 32.85 -8.99 -2.37
N LEU A 370 33.75 -8.83 -3.34
CA LEU A 370 35.17 -8.54 -3.10
C LEU A 370 35.42 -7.09 -2.60
N GLY A 371 34.38 -6.27 -2.46
CA GLY A 371 34.47 -4.88 -1.98
C GLY A 371 35.08 -3.88 -2.98
N VAL A 372 35.45 -4.33 -4.19
CA VAL A 372 36.11 -3.50 -5.21
C VAL A 372 35.15 -2.52 -5.90
N ALA A 373 33.85 -2.86 -5.96
CA ALA A 373 32.83 -2.12 -6.70
C ALA A 373 32.35 -0.81 -6.04
N THR A 374 32.46 -0.69 -4.70
CA THR A 374 31.90 0.44 -3.95
C THR A 374 32.59 1.79 -4.26
N GLY A 375 33.81 1.75 -4.78
CA GLY A 375 34.52 2.95 -5.26
C GLY A 375 34.46 3.18 -6.77
N THR A 376 34.19 2.14 -7.57
CA THR A 376 34.20 2.20 -9.04
C THR A 376 32.84 2.62 -9.60
N LEU A 377 31.74 2.08 -9.05
CA LEU A 377 30.38 2.36 -9.53
C LEU A 377 30.00 3.84 -9.33
N ALA A 378 30.51 4.50 -8.29
CA ALA A 378 30.32 5.94 -8.08
C ALA A 378 30.86 6.80 -9.24
N ARG A 379 31.87 6.31 -9.98
CA ARG A 379 32.45 6.97 -11.16
C ARG A 379 31.81 6.51 -12.46
N GLN A 380 31.36 5.26 -12.52
CA GLN A 380 30.81 4.66 -13.73
C GLN A 380 29.34 5.04 -13.94
N LEU A 381 28.49 4.99 -12.91
CA LEU A 381 27.05 5.25 -13.03
C LEU A 381 26.73 6.60 -13.67
N PRO A 382 27.37 7.73 -13.31
CA PRO A 382 27.11 9.01 -13.97
C PRO A 382 27.47 9.05 -15.46
N LEU A 383 28.42 8.22 -15.90
CA LEU A 383 28.81 8.11 -17.31
C LEU A 383 27.83 7.21 -18.07
N ILE A 384 27.48 6.06 -17.48
CA ILE A 384 26.50 5.12 -18.04
C ILE A 384 25.13 5.80 -18.18
N ALA A 385 24.71 6.58 -17.17
CA ALA A 385 23.43 7.26 -17.14
C ALA A 385 23.24 8.32 -18.24
N GLN A 386 24.31 8.77 -18.92
CA GLN A 386 24.21 9.70 -20.04
C GLN A 386 23.47 9.06 -21.23
N ASP A 387 23.78 7.79 -21.50
CA ASP A 387 23.21 7.03 -22.63
C ASP A 387 22.17 5.98 -22.17
N PHE A 388 22.05 5.76 -20.86
CA PHE A 388 21.08 4.85 -20.25
C PHE A 388 20.52 5.42 -18.93
N PRO A 389 19.64 6.45 -18.98
CA PRO A 389 19.27 7.27 -17.81
C PRO A 389 18.61 6.53 -16.64
N GLU A 390 18.02 5.37 -16.90
CA GLU A 390 17.28 4.60 -15.90
C GLU A 390 18.15 4.01 -14.77
N VAL A 391 19.48 3.97 -14.93
CA VAL A 391 20.40 3.57 -13.83
C VAL A 391 20.89 4.75 -12.98
N ALA A 392 20.48 5.98 -13.27
CA ALA A 392 20.98 7.19 -12.59
C ALA A 392 20.78 7.15 -11.06
N ASP A 393 19.66 6.60 -10.60
CA ASP A 393 19.30 6.52 -9.19
C ASP A 393 19.78 5.24 -8.49
N CYS A 394 20.63 4.43 -9.14
CA CYS A 394 21.20 3.25 -8.53
C CYS A 394 22.16 3.62 -7.38
N PHE A 395 22.15 2.82 -6.32
CA PHE A 395 23.15 2.91 -5.27
C PHE A 395 24.53 2.60 -5.87
N PRO A 396 25.59 3.36 -5.55
CA PRO A 396 26.93 3.18 -6.11
C PRO A 396 27.66 1.95 -5.51
N GLY A 397 27.14 0.77 -5.82
CA GLY A 397 27.67 -0.53 -5.42
C GLY A 397 26.90 -1.67 -6.08
N THR A 398 27.41 -2.89 -5.96
CA THR A 398 26.81 -4.08 -6.54
C THR A 398 26.29 -5.04 -5.47
N LEU A 399 25.13 -5.65 -5.73
CA LEU A 399 24.65 -6.84 -5.04
C LEU A 399 25.19 -8.06 -5.79
N ASN A 400 25.94 -8.92 -5.10
CA ASN A 400 26.48 -10.13 -5.70
C ASN A 400 25.49 -11.28 -5.51
N LEU A 401 25.03 -11.85 -6.62
CA LEU A 401 24.04 -12.92 -6.65
C LEU A 401 24.66 -14.21 -7.19
N LYS A 402 24.64 -15.26 -6.36
CA LYS A 402 24.92 -16.63 -6.80
C LYS A 402 23.62 -17.31 -7.22
N LEU A 403 23.45 -17.51 -8.52
CA LEU A 403 22.28 -18.14 -9.12
C LEU A 403 22.35 -19.67 -9.00
N GLU A 404 21.17 -20.30 -8.95
CA GLU A 404 21.07 -21.78 -8.90
C GLU A 404 21.44 -22.46 -10.22
N LEU A 405 21.42 -21.73 -11.34
CA LEU A 405 21.85 -22.19 -12.66
C LEU A 405 22.91 -21.24 -13.24
N PRO A 406 23.90 -21.75 -13.99
CA PRO A 406 24.85 -20.93 -14.72
C PRO A 406 24.14 -20.23 -15.89
N LEU A 407 24.34 -18.92 -15.99
CA LEU A 407 23.65 -18.05 -16.92
C LEU A 407 24.64 -17.11 -17.61
N GLU A 408 24.47 -16.93 -18.91
CA GLU A 408 25.18 -15.92 -19.71
C GLU A 408 24.19 -14.92 -20.30
N VAL A 409 24.52 -13.63 -20.25
CA VAL A 409 23.73 -12.57 -20.90
C VAL A 409 24.09 -12.52 -22.38
N THR A 410 23.14 -12.89 -23.24
CA THR A 410 23.34 -12.97 -24.70
C THR A 410 22.80 -11.74 -25.44
N ARG A 411 21.78 -11.08 -24.88
CA ARG A 411 21.17 -9.88 -25.48
C ARG A 411 20.89 -8.84 -24.40
N PRO A 412 21.88 -8.01 -24.01
CA PRO A 412 21.65 -6.95 -23.05
C PRO A 412 20.70 -5.89 -23.61
N ASP A 413 20.00 -5.19 -22.73
CA ASP A 413 19.19 -4.02 -23.07
C ASP A 413 20.06 -2.84 -23.50
N HIS A 414 21.27 -2.76 -22.96
CA HIS A 414 22.23 -1.72 -23.29
C HIS A 414 23.67 -2.24 -23.21
N ARG A 415 24.50 -1.81 -24.16
CA ARG A 415 25.95 -1.99 -24.15
C ARG A 415 26.58 -0.62 -24.28
N THR A 416 27.41 -0.24 -23.31
CA THR A 416 28.09 1.05 -23.34
C THR A 416 29.14 1.09 -24.47
N SER A 417 29.43 2.28 -24.99
CA SER A 417 30.74 2.50 -25.64
C SER A 417 31.87 2.27 -24.62
N PRO A 418 33.12 1.99 -25.05
CA PRO A 418 34.24 1.84 -24.11
C PRO A 418 34.42 3.09 -23.22
N LEU A 419 34.10 3.00 -21.94
CA LEU A 419 34.08 4.10 -21.00
C LEU A 419 35.44 4.26 -20.30
N ALA A 420 35.99 5.46 -20.36
CA ALA A 420 37.18 5.85 -19.62
C ALA A 420 36.79 6.37 -18.22
N TRP A 421 36.53 5.47 -17.28
CA TRP A 421 35.98 5.83 -15.97
C TRP A 421 37.05 6.11 -14.89
N THR A 422 38.31 5.77 -15.15
CA THR A 422 39.43 6.06 -14.25
C THR A 422 39.96 7.48 -14.46
N PRO A 423 40.51 8.16 -13.42
CA PRO A 423 41.14 9.49 -13.56
C PRO A 423 42.21 9.56 -14.65
N SER A 424 42.92 8.46 -14.89
CA SER A 424 43.99 8.39 -15.90
C SER A 424 43.46 8.39 -17.34
N GLY A 425 42.18 8.07 -17.55
CA GLY A 425 41.57 7.85 -18.86
C GLY A 425 42.12 6.66 -19.66
N ARG A 426 43.10 5.92 -19.12
CA ARG A 426 43.81 4.83 -19.83
C ARG A 426 43.01 3.54 -19.89
N THR A 427 42.28 3.23 -18.83
CA THR A 427 41.41 2.04 -18.79
C THR A 427 40.09 2.39 -19.45
N ARG A 428 39.76 1.66 -20.52
CA ARG A 428 38.46 1.72 -21.18
C ARG A 428 37.78 0.38 -21.02
N GLU A 429 36.53 0.41 -20.58
CA GLU A 429 35.77 -0.80 -20.27
C GLU A 429 34.36 -0.72 -20.86
N VAL A 430 33.85 -1.87 -21.29
CA VAL A 430 32.50 -2.02 -21.83
C VAL A 430 31.63 -2.72 -20.80
N PHE A 431 30.42 -2.21 -20.62
CA PHE A 431 29.44 -2.74 -19.69
C PHE A 431 28.17 -3.15 -20.44
N ASP A 432 27.71 -4.36 -20.16
CA ASP A 432 26.40 -4.83 -20.57
C ASP A 432 25.41 -4.69 -19.40
N LEU A 433 24.23 -4.17 -19.70
CA LEU A 433 23.13 -4.00 -18.76
C LEU A 433 21.91 -4.77 -19.24
N LEU A 434 21.35 -5.61 -18.37
CA LEU A 434 20.09 -6.31 -18.61
C LEU A 434 19.10 -5.98 -17.49
N ARG A 435 17.92 -5.50 -17.86
CA ARG A 435 16.80 -5.22 -16.96
C ARG A 435 16.31 -6.51 -16.32
N ILE A 436 16.21 -6.49 -15.01
CA ILE A 436 15.71 -7.60 -14.20
C ILE A 436 14.79 -7.07 -13.10
N GLU A 437 14.10 -7.99 -12.43
CA GLU A 437 13.41 -7.70 -11.18
C GLU A 437 13.92 -8.62 -10.08
N LEU A 438 14.22 -8.05 -8.92
CA LEU A 438 14.56 -8.79 -7.71
C LEU A 438 13.35 -8.89 -6.80
N GLU A 439 12.97 -10.11 -6.46
CA GLU A 439 11.88 -10.39 -5.53
C GLU A 439 12.45 -10.90 -4.20
N PHE A 440 12.14 -10.17 -3.12
CA PHE A 440 12.52 -10.52 -1.76
C PHE A 440 11.29 -10.94 -0.96
N ALA A 441 11.46 -11.87 -0.02
CA ALA A 441 10.36 -12.40 0.79
C ALA A 441 9.64 -11.32 1.63
N HIS A 442 10.35 -10.27 2.03
CA HIS A 442 9.88 -9.21 2.91
C HIS A 442 9.53 -7.90 2.17
N PHE A 443 9.77 -7.83 0.85
CA PHE A 443 9.42 -6.64 0.07
C PHE A 443 8.04 -6.80 -0.58
N PRO A 444 7.18 -5.77 -0.53
CA PRO A 444 5.80 -5.83 -1.02
C PRO A 444 5.66 -5.85 -2.55
N ALA A 445 6.74 -5.55 -3.27
CA ALA A 445 6.84 -5.57 -4.71
C ALA A 445 8.26 -6.00 -5.15
N PRO A 446 8.41 -6.61 -6.34
CA PRO A 446 9.72 -6.78 -6.96
C PRO A 446 10.39 -5.42 -7.18
N VAL A 447 11.72 -5.39 -7.03
CA VAL A 447 12.54 -4.20 -7.23
C VAL A 447 13.15 -4.27 -8.63
N THR A 448 12.93 -3.25 -9.44
CA THR A 448 13.67 -3.07 -10.68
C THR A 448 15.17 -2.97 -10.38
N ALA A 449 15.95 -3.76 -11.10
CA ALA A 449 17.40 -3.78 -10.99
C ALA A 449 17.99 -4.14 -12.36
N TRP A 450 19.32 -4.16 -12.45
CA TRP A 450 20.01 -4.51 -13.69
C TRP A 450 21.16 -5.47 -13.39
N LEU A 451 21.25 -6.56 -14.16
CA LEU A 451 22.52 -7.29 -14.25
C LEU A 451 23.55 -6.33 -14.81
N TYR A 452 24.65 -6.17 -14.10
CA TYR A 452 25.78 -5.35 -14.47
C TYR A 452 26.93 -6.27 -14.85
N VAL A 453 27.26 -6.33 -16.14
CA VAL A 453 28.27 -7.24 -16.66
C VAL A 453 29.44 -6.43 -17.22
N ALA A 454 30.49 -6.32 -16.42
CA ALA A 454 31.76 -5.74 -16.82
C ALA A 454 32.57 -6.73 -17.67
N HIS A 455 32.95 -6.32 -18.89
CA HIS A 455 33.62 -7.22 -19.85
C HIS A 455 35.01 -7.67 -19.40
N CYS A 456 35.67 -6.89 -18.53
CA CYS A 456 36.98 -7.20 -17.97
C CYS A 456 36.92 -7.76 -16.54
N SER A 457 35.73 -8.06 -16.01
CA SER A 457 35.57 -8.59 -14.65
C SER A 457 35.90 -10.09 -14.57
N PRO A 458 36.61 -10.55 -13.51
CA PRO A 458 36.80 -11.98 -13.25
C PRO A 458 35.48 -12.75 -13.10
N HIS A 459 34.40 -12.07 -12.66
CA HIS A 459 33.08 -12.68 -12.50
C HIS A 459 32.45 -13.08 -13.84
N ARG A 460 32.88 -12.49 -14.96
CA ARG A 460 32.43 -12.89 -16.30
C ARG A 460 32.79 -14.35 -16.63
N ALA A 461 33.85 -14.89 -16.01
CA ALA A 461 34.23 -16.30 -16.14
C ALA A 461 33.46 -17.24 -15.18
N THR A 462 32.60 -16.69 -14.31
CA THR A 462 31.82 -17.45 -13.32
C THR A 462 30.33 -17.30 -13.61
N PRO A 463 29.74 -18.10 -14.51
CA PRO A 463 28.38 -17.89 -15.01
C PRO A 463 27.29 -18.06 -13.94
N THR A 464 27.61 -18.53 -12.74
CA THR A 464 26.68 -18.57 -11.61
C THR A 464 26.72 -17.32 -10.75
N LEU A 465 27.75 -16.46 -10.85
CA LEU A 465 27.93 -15.30 -9.98
C LEU A 465 27.77 -14.03 -10.81
N HIS A 466 26.75 -13.25 -10.48
CA HIS A 466 26.39 -12.03 -11.22
C HIS A 466 26.36 -10.82 -10.31
N GLU A 467 26.87 -9.71 -10.81
CA GLU A 467 26.76 -8.41 -10.16
C GLU A 467 25.46 -7.72 -10.58
N VAL A 468 24.76 -7.15 -9.61
CA VAL A 468 23.50 -6.43 -9.83
C VAL A 468 23.59 -5.03 -9.28
N ILE A 469 23.22 -4.04 -10.11
CA ILE A 469 22.99 -2.67 -9.65
C ILE A 469 21.49 -2.45 -9.42
N ALA A 470 21.16 -1.75 -8.35
CA ALA A 470 19.78 -1.47 -7.95
C ALA A 470 19.73 -0.14 -7.16
N PRO A 471 18.54 0.45 -6.96
CA PRO A 471 18.35 1.51 -5.97
C PRO A 471 18.78 1.04 -4.58
N GLN A 472 18.95 1.96 -3.63
CA GLN A 472 19.33 1.60 -2.26
C GLN A 472 18.27 0.67 -1.62
N LEU A 473 18.66 -0.56 -1.28
CA LEU A 473 17.77 -1.57 -0.72
C LEU A 473 18.02 -1.78 0.78
N ALA A 474 16.96 -1.76 1.57
CA ALA A 474 17.00 -2.10 3.00
C ALA A 474 16.88 -3.62 3.21
N ILE A 475 17.87 -4.40 2.73
CA ILE A 475 17.82 -5.87 2.73
C ILE A 475 18.16 -6.54 4.08
N GLY A 476 18.72 -5.80 5.05
CA GLY A 476 19.04 -6.33 6.39
C GLY A 476 19.85 -7.64 6.36
N ASP A 477 19.37 -8.67 7.06
CA ASP A 477 19.99 -10.00 7.13
C ASP A 477 19.54 -10.97 6.02
N VAL A 478 18.80 -10.49 5.02
CA VAL A 478 18.30 -11.37 3.95
C VAL A 478 19.46 -11.92 3.13
N ARG A 479 19.47 -13.26 2.96
CA ARG A 479 20.50 -14.00 2.23
C ARG A 479 20.02 -14.58 0.90
N GLN A 480 18.74 -14.45 0.59
CA GLN A 480 18.14 -15.07 -0.60
C GLN A 480 17.12 -14.14 -1.24
N CYS A 481 17.06 -14.18 -2.57
CA CYS A 481 16.04 -13.55 -3.37
C CYS A 481 15.70 -14.42 -4.58
N ARG A 482 14.67 -14.03 -5.33
CA ARG A 482 14.35 -14.60 -6.64
C ARG A 482 14.61 -13.53 -7.69
N ILE A 483 15.35 -13.87 -8.73
CA ILE A 483 15.61 -12.98 -9.86
C ILE A 483 14.65 -13.34 -11.00
N HIS A 484 14.06 -12.32 -11.62
CA HIS A 484 13.21 -12.47 -12.80
C HIS A 484 13.84 -11.70 -13.96
N LEU A 485 14.04 -12.38 -15.09
CA LEU A 485 14.78 -11.83 -16.22
C LEU A 485 14.21 -12.36 -17.55
N PRO A 486 14.36 -11.63 -18.67
CA PRO A 486 13.82 -12.08 -19.96
C PRO A 486 14.51 -13.36 -20.43
N SER A 487 13.76 -14.45 -20.63
CA SER A 487 14.31 -15.76 -21.00
C SER A 487 15.06 -15.71 -22.33
N GLY A 488 14.57 -14.93 -23.28
CA GLY A 488 15.23 -14.75 -24.58
C GLY A 488 16.54 -13.97 -24.50
N ALA A 489 16.83 -13.22 -23.44
CA ALA A 489 18.03 -12.38 -23.32
C ALA A 489 19.23 -13.11 -22.70
N VAL A 490 19.05 -14.37 -22.32
CA VAL A 490 20.03 -15.16 -21.60
C VAL A 490 20.14 -16.58 -22.15
N GLY A 491 21.31 -17.19 -21.99
CA GLY A 491 21.55 -18.61 -22.25
C GLY A 491 21.89 -19.34 -20.96
N VAL A 492 21.34 -20.55 -20.76
CA VAL A 492 21.79 -21.45 -19.69
C VAL A 492 22.99 -22.22 -20.20
N VAL A 493 24.12 -22.12 -19.50
CA VAL A 493 25.37 -22.78 -19.92
C VAL A 493 25.33 -24.24 -19.47
N ALA A 494 25.17 -25.17 -20.42
CA ALA A 494 25.35 -26.60 -20.14
C ALA A 494 26.86 -26.89 -20.00
N ASP A 495 27.25 -27.44 -18.85
CA ASP A 495 28.59 -27.92 -18.49
C ASP A 495 29.73 -26.89 -18.30
N VAL A 496 30.13 -26.74 -17.03
CA VAL A 496 31.33 -26.00 -16.57
C VAL A 496 32.64 -26.76 -16.90
N HIS A 497 32.58 -27.93 -17.54
CA HIS A 497 33.75 -28.78 -17.78
C HIS A 497 34.41 -28.70 -19.17
N GLN A 498 33.92 -27.88 -20.11
CA GLN A 498 34.55 -27.75 -21.45
C GLN A 498 35.33 -26.44 -21.68
N ALA A 499 35.36 -25.50 -20.73
CA ALA A 499 36.14 -24.27 -20.88
C ALA A 499 37.68 -24.48 -20.73
N SER A 500 38.12 -25.65 -20.26
CA SER A 500 39.55 -25.96 -20.07
C SER A 500 40.24 -26.51 -21.33
N SER A 501 39.49 -26.94 -22.36
CA SER A 501 40.07 -27.57 -23.57
C SER A 501 40.34 -26.62 -24.73
N SER A 502 39.82 -25.40 -24.71
CA SER A 502 40.04 -24.41 -25.78
C SER A 502 41.31 -23.56 -25.60
N ILE A 503 41.94 -23.58 -24.42
CA ILE A 503 43.19 -22.84 -24.14
C ILE A 503 44.44 -23.65 -24.56
N SER A 504 44.36 -24.98 -24.69
CA SER A 504 45.51 -25.81 -25.12
C SER A 504 45.70 -25.91 -26.64
N ARG A 505 44.82 -25.33 -27.48
CA ARG A 505 44.96 -25.39 -28.95
C ARG A 505 45.51 -24.12 -29.60
N SER A 506 45.81 -23.06 -28.84
CA SER A 506 46.34 -21.80 -29.38
C SER A 506 47.83 -21.54 -29.10
N LEU A 507 48.56 -22.50 -28.50
CA LEU A 507 50.00 -22.40 -28.21
C LEU A 507 50.89 -23.39 -29.00
N SER A 508 50.39 -23.92 -30.11
CA SER A 508 51.16 -24.83 -30.98
C SER A 508 51.00 -24.49 -32.47
N SER A 509 51.44 -23.30 -32.86
CA SER A 509 51.81 -23.02 -34.26
C SER A 509 52.74 -21.81 -34.32
N SER A 510 54.04 -22.07 -34.11
CA SER A 510 55.13 -21.23 -34.63
C SER A 510 56.17 -22.16 -35.26
N GLN A 511 56.03 -22.33 -36.58
CA GLN A 511 57.15 -22.29 -37.53
C GLN A 511 56.80 -21.18 -38.52
#